data_AF-A0A4U0ZHN6-F1
#
_entry.id   AF-A0A4U0ZHN6-F1
#
_cell.length_a   1.000
_cell.length_b   1.000
_cell.length_c   1.000
_cell.angle_alpha   90.00
_cell.angle_beta   90.00
_cell.angle_gamma   90.00
#
_symmetry.space_group_name_H-M   'P 1'
#
loop_
_entity.id
_entity.type
_entity.pdbx_description
1 polymer ?
#
loop_
_entity_poly.entity_id
_entity_poly.type
_entity_poly.pdbx_seq_one_letter_code
_entity_poly.pdbx_strand_id
1 'polypeptide(L)'
;MKRLLLLLTLCISSSAWAGIPATQVMTLYRFNSALEIPYYSSKSFRDTGPLVPVGTLAQGSSVVPCLVVDDGKPLTDNKGVPYVGFQVIVDSRTATPASVENFRNNVKQRQDMTVANHHCEGGVQYVLEVRSLYAMTKAPFFDPPPSTEVRTGATPPRSELDQIVRNFHNSTYCDSINRNLTGRRDALQVAWDRFILDRKNRWPDKSLQRAKHLDYTMRTAIFEGHLERGCNAYGACERNIIALSIRNRGLESCVMRQGCKAPGDFQGVSSSVSQYNIWDEYLTQISGLTSCYLRDDLADDGKYSKLQSMYTQNLDDVQRILFGNDQDLVAIFPHNSLSDLKKLTHYYHAPAMGKCFPNHDRVEYMSGAVARRGNNFALIADTRIQVDQKTQGGYFFRNFLVREDPARDVATVVDNYPGFVVDGRRVTLQAPSRCAPYGIPSGCRFNEIGRYRKTPSWINAGNPLELRCRIDDQGETCQGETISKTVKVGGVCDTQMRPVTGVK
;
A
#
# COMPACT_ATOMS: atom_id res chain seq x y z
N MET A 1 -6.11 57.09 53.64
CA MET A 1 -7.05 56.58 52.61
C MET A 1 -6.38 56.68 51.25
N LYS A 2 -6.33 55.55 50.51
CA LYS A 2 -6.49 55.40 49.04
C LYS A 2 -5.82 56.46 48.14
N ARG A 3 -4.77 56.15 47.37
CA ARG A 3 -4.74 55.50 46.02
C ARG A 3 -3.66 56.31 45.25
N LEU A 4 -2.83 55.83 44.33
CA LEU A 4 -2.87 54.66 43.45
C LEU A 4 -1.42 54.41 42.97
N LEU A 5 -0.82 53.29 43.41
CA LEU A 5 0.26 52.62 42.68
C LEU A 5 -0.39 51.97 41.44
N LEU A 6 -0.03 52.36 40.23
CA LEU A 6 -0.33 51.57 39.03
C LEU A 6 0.45 52.11 37.83
N LEU A 7 1.47 51.36 37.38
CA LEU A 7 1.90 51.14 35.99
C LEU A 7 3.36 50.66 35.94
N LEU A 8 3.61 49.51 36.57
CA LEU A 8 4.67 48.59 36.18
C LEU A 8 4.04 47.21 35.98
N THR A 9 3.09 47.15 35.06
CA THR A 9 2.68 45.87 34.45
C THR A 9 3.80 45.46 33.49
N LEU A 10 4.77 44.73 34.05
CA LEU A 10 5.64 43.84 33.30
C LEU A 10 4.74 43.00 32.37
N CYS A 11 4.84 43.20 31.06
CA CYS A 11 4.36 42.24 30.08
C CYS A 11 5.21 40.97 30.24
N ILE A 12 4.82 40.11 31.18
CA ILE A 12 5.16 38.69 31.13
C ILE A 12 4.46 38.18 29.89
N SER A 13 5.19 38.27 28.77
CA SER A 13 4.88 37.55 27.56
C SER A 13 5.12 36.09 27.94
N SER A 14 4.09 35.46 28.50
CA SER A 14 4.01 34.01 28.59
C SER A 14 4.25 33.53 27.18
N SER A 15 5.50 33.15 26.88
CA SER A 15 5.82 32.48 25.64
C SER A 15 4.97 31.23 25.71
N ALA A 16 3.83 31.22 25.03
CA ALA A 16 3.07 30.00 24.85
C ALA A 16 4.06 29.09 24.12
N TRP A 17 4.65 28.13 24.85
CA TRP A 17 5.54 27.15 24.25
C TRP A 17 4.68 26.37 23.27
N ALA A 18 4.77 26.73 22.00
CA ALA A 18 4.11 26.00 20.94
C ALA A 18 4.67 24.58 20.96
N GLY A 19 3.84 23.63 21.39
CA GLY A 19 4.15 22.21 21.32
C GLY A 19 4.33 21.78 19.86
N ILE A 20 5.09 20.71 19.66
CA ILE A 20 5.25 20.05 18.38
C ILE A 20 4.24 18.91 18.25
N PRO A 21 3.79 18.53 17.04
CA PRO A 21 2.93 17.36 16.87
C PRO A 21 3.61 16.11 17.41
N ALA A 22 2.89 15.30 18.19
CA ALA A 22 3.44 14.10 18.78
C ALA A 22 3.80 13.05 17.71
N THR A 23 4.72 12.13 18.01
CA THR A 23 5.05 11.02 17.10
C THR A 23 3.81 10.21 16.73
N GLN A 24 3.61 9.95 15.45
CA GLN A 24 2.45 9.19 14.97
C GLN A 24 2.58 7.71 15.33
N VAL A 25 1.47 6.98 15.28
CA VAL A 25 1.53 5.52 15.17
C VAL A 25 2.21 5.20 13.83
N MET A 26 3.28 4.40 13.87
CA MET A 26 4.01 3.97 12.70
C MET A 26 3.99 2.44 12.59
N THR A 27 3.94 1.94 11.36
CA THR A 27 3.91 0.52 11.07
C THR A 27 5.29 0.05 10.64
N LEU A 28 5.70 -1.12 11.16
CA LEU A 28 6.90 -1.80 10.75
C LEU A 28 6.72 -2.39 9.34
N TYR A 29 7.50 -1.92 8.37
CA TYR A 29 7.35 -2.36 6.98
C TYR A 29 8.66 -2.33 6.21
N ARG A 30 8.92 -3.37 5.42
CA ARG A 30 9.97 -3.40 4.39
C ARG A 30 9.43 -4.18 3.19
N PHE A 31 9.36 -3.54 2.02
CA PHE A 31 8.85 -4.18 0.82
C PHE A 31 9.63 -5.46 0.47
N ASN A 32 8.91 -6.57 0.27
CA ASN A 32 9.46 -7.88 -0.08
C ASN A 32 10.65 -8.33 0.81
N SER A 33 10.56 -8.07 2.11
CA SER A 33 11.57 -8.42 3.11
C SER A 33 11.10 -9.56 4.00
N ALA A 34 12.01 -10.07 4.83
CA ALA A 34 11.68 -11.02 5.90
C ALA A 34 10.58 -10.48 6.82
N LEU A 35 9.75 -11.38 7.34
CA LEU A 35 8.72 -11.07 8.33
C LEU A 35 9.30 -10.43 9.60
N GLU A 36 10.55 -10.77 9.93
CA GLU A 36 11.22 -10.42 11.17
C GLU A 36 12.05 -9.14 11.04
N ILE A 37 11.72 -8.11 11.82
CA ILE A 37 12.47 -6.86 11.91
C ILE A 37 13.19 -6.79 13.27
N PRO A 38 14.52 -6.70 13.30
CA PRO A 38 15.29 -6.75 14.54
C PRO A 38 15.14 -5.47 15.38
N TYR A 39 15.20 -5.65 16.69
CA TYR A 39 15.45 -4.59 17.66
C TYR A 39 16.65 -4.93 18.55
N TYR A 40 17.23 -3.90 19.17
CA TYR A 40 18.52 -3.94 19.85
C TYR A 40 18.38 -3.39 21.27
N SER A 41 19.30 -3.78 22.16
CA SER A 41 19.42 -3.18 23.48
C SER A 41 19.88 -1.71 23.37
N SER A 42 19.16 -0.79 24.01
CA SER A 42 19.52 0.63 24.07
C SER A 42 20.85 0.87 24.79
N LYS A 43 21.23 -0.03 25.71
CA LYS A 43 22.51 0.00 26.43
C LYS A 43 23.66 -0.45 25.54
N SER A 44 23.56 -1.66 24.99
CA SER A 44 24.62 -2.26 24.17
C SER A 44 24.84 -1.52 22.85
N PHE A 45 23.80 -0.89 22.30
CA PHE A 45 23.91 -0.10 21.07
C PHE A 45 24.96 1.01 21.18
N ARG A 46 25.17 1.60 22.36
CA ARG A 46 26.13 2.69 22.54
C ARG A 46 27.56 2.23 22.40
N ASP A 47 27.84 1.07 22.97
CA ASP A 47 29.19 0.51 23.03
C ASP A 47 29.56 -0.15 21.71
N THR A 48 28.57 -0.77 21.04
CA THR A 48 28.83 -1.70 19.94
C THR A 48 28.02 -1.42 18.67
N GLY A 49 27.04 -0.53 18.70
CA GLY A 49 26.11 -0.31 17.60
C GLY A 49 25.10 -1.45 17.43
N PRO A 50 24.41 -1.54 16.27
CA PRO A 50 23.38 -2.53 15.99
C PRO A 50 23.97 -3.90 15.55
N LEU A 51 24.89 -4.47 16.33
CA LEU A 51 25.57 -5.72 15.94
C LEU A 51 24.72 -6.96 16.21
N VAL A 52 24.21 -7.09 17.43
CA VAL A 52 23.49 -8.29 17.87
C VAL A 52 22.05 -7.90 18.24
N PRO A 53 21.05 -8.32 17.44
CA PRO A 53 19.65 -8.17 17.80
C PRO A 53 19.35 -8.88 19.13
N VAL A 54 18.53 -8.26 19.97
CA VAL A 54 18.04 -8.89 21.22
C VAL A 54 16.66 -9.52 21.02
N GLY A 55 15.99 -9.22 19.91
CA GLY A 55 14.74 -9.83 19.48
C GLY A 55 14.22 -9.21 18.19
N THR A 56 12.98 -9.55 17.82
CA THR A 56 12.35 -9.09 16.58
C THR A 56 10.87 -8.75 16.74
N LEU A 57 10.40 -7.81 15.93
CA LEU A 57 8.98 -7.52 15.70
C LEU A 57 8.59 -7.96 14.29
N ALA A 58 7.36 -8.42 14.13
CA ALA A 58 6.85 -8.82 12.82
C ALA A 58 6.47 -7.62 11.94
N GLN A 59 6.63 -7.75 10.62
CA GLN A 59 6.11 -6.78 9.65
C GLN A 59 4.60 -6.60 9.81
N GLY A 60 4.16 -5.35 9.76
CA GLY A 60 2.78 -4.93 10.00
C GLY A 60 2.46 -4.65 11.46
N SER A 61 3.34 -4.99 12.41
CA SER A 61 3.20 -4.51 13.79
C SER A 61 3.25 -2.98 13.82
N SER A 62 2.44 -2.37 14.68
CA SER A 62 2.30 -0.92 14.79
C SER A 62 2.80 -0.44 16.14
N VAL A 63 3.58 0.64 16.14
CA VAL A 63 4.26 1.18 17.31
C VAL A 63 4.11 2.69 17.40
N VAL A 64 4.25 3.23 18.61
CA VAL A 64 4.52 4.67 18.81
C VAL A 64 6.02 4.81 19.14
N PRO A 65 6.81 5.44 18.26
CA PRO A 65 8.24 5.61 18.50
C PRO A 65 8.54 6.80 19.42
N CYS A 66 9.67 6.73 20.12
CA CYS A 66 10.24 7.80 20.93
C CYS A 66 11.77 7.84 20.77
N LEU A 67 12.37 8.99 21.05
CA LEU A 67 13.82 9.19 21.01
C LEU A 67 14.43 8.84 22.36
N VAL A 68 15.29 7.83 22.38
CA VAL A 68 16.17 7.59 23.53
C VAL A 68 17.23 8.68 23.52
N VAL A 69 17.23 9.52 24.57
CA VAL A 69 18.16 10.63 24.77
C VAL A 69 18.98 10.34 26.01
N ASP A 70 20.30 10.46 25.89
CA ASP A 70 21.21 10.32 27.02
C ASP A 70 22.43 11.20 26.85
N ASP A 71 22.91 11.75 27.97
CA ASP A 71 23.89 12.84 28.00
C ASP A 71 23.56 13.96 26.99
N GLY A 72 22.26 14.27 26.88
CA GLY A 72 21.74 15.28 25.96
C GLY A 72 21.86 14.93 24.48
N LYS A 73 22.09 13.66 24.12
CA LYS A 73 22.24 13.21 22.73
C LYS A 73 21.26 12.08 22.38
N PRO A 74 20.59 12.16 21.22
CA PRO A 74 19.77 11.06 20.74
C PRO A 74 20.62 9.90 20.22
N LEU A 75 20.11 8.69 20.34
CA LEU A 75 20.76 7.49 19.81
C LEU A 75 20.69 7.47 18.27
N THR A 76 21.83 7.70 17.62
CA THR A 76 21.94 7.72 16.14
C THR A 76 23.17 6.95 15.68
N ASP A 77 23.14 6.42 14.46
CA ASP A 77 24.36 5.93 13.80
C ASP A 77 25.28 7.08 13.33
N ASN A 78 26.40 6.72 12.72
CA ASN A 78 27.36 7.69 12.19
C ASN A 78 26.78 8.58 11.05
N LYS A 79 25.76 8.09 10.33
CA LYS A 79 25.02 8.82 9.28
C LYS A 79 23.82 9.61 9.83
N GLY A 80 23.63 9.63 11.14
CA GLY A 80 22.54 10.33 11.83
C GLY A 80 21.19 9.61 11.74
N VAL A 81 21.15 8.32 11.38
CA VAL A 81 19.91 7.53 11.37
C VAL A 81 19.50 7.27 12.84
N PRO A 82 18.29 7.69 13.25
CA PRO A 82 17.78 7.43 14.59
C PRO A 82 17.51 5.94 14.86
N TYR A 83 17.90 5.49 16.05
CA TYR A 83 17.42 4.26 16.66
C TYR A 83 16.46 4.62 17.78
N VAL A 84 15.19 4.30 17.59
CA VAL A 84 14.08 4.80 18.39
C VAL A 84 13.60 3.75 19.38
N GLY A 85 13.28 4.18 20.59
CA GLY A 85 12.44 3.40 21.49
C GLY A 85 11.04 3.26 20.91
N PHE A 86 10.28 2.29 21.38
CA PHE A 86 8.94 2.03 20.84
C PHE A 86 8.01 1.43 21.89
N GLN A 87 6.74 1.83 21.82
CA GLN A 87 5.63 1.16 22.46
C GLN A 87 4.85 0.38 21.41
N VAL A 88 4.63 -0.92 21.63
CA VAL A 88 3.81 -1.74 20.71
C VAL A 88 2.32 -1.45 20.93
N ILE A 89 1.64 -1.03 19.87
CA ILE A 89 0.19 -0.80 19.86
C ILE A 89 -0.54 -2.02 19.29
N VAL A 90 0.02 -2.60 18.22
CA VAL A 90 -0.46 -3.84 17.63
C VAL A 90 0.74 -4.73 17.32
N ASP A 91 0.75 -5.94 17.87
CA ASP A 91 1.65 -7.00 17.40
C ASP A 91 0.92 -7.85 16.34
N SER A 92 1.39 -7.79 15.10
CA SER A 92 0.79 -8.51 13.97
C SER A 92 0.74 -10.03 14.16
N ARG A 93 1.59 -10.62 15.01
CA ARG A 93 1.57 -12.06 15.29
C ARG A 93 0.36 -12.50 16.11
N THR A 94 -0.11 -11.62 17.00
CA THR A 94 -1.14 -11.92 18.00
C THR A 94 -2.39 -11.06 17.83
N ALA A 95 -2.40 -10.18 16.83
CA ALA A 95 -3.52 -9.31 16.54
C ALA A 95 -4.81 -10.11 16.29
N THR A 96 -5.90 -9.57 16.79
CA THR A 96 -7.26 -10.10 16.61
C THR A 96 -8.16 -9.00 16.04
N PRO A 97 -9.43 -9.29 15.68
CA PRO A 97 -10.37 -8.24 15.27
C PRO A 97 -10.47 -7.07 16.27
N ALA A 98 -10.33 -7.32 17.58
CA ALA A 98 -10.33 -6.27 18.60
C ALA A 98 -9.12 -5.31 18.49
N SER A 99 -8.00 -5.77 17.93
CA SER A 99 -6.80 -4.94 17.73
C SER A 99 -7.03 -3.80 16.73
N VAL A 100 -8.01 -3.94 15.83
CA VAL A 100 -8.37 -2.90 14.83
C VAL A 100 -8.84 -1.63 15.53
N GLU A 101 -9.68 -1.76 16.55
CA GLU A 101 -10.22 -0.61 17.27
C GLU A 101 -9.15 0.05 18.16
N ASN A 102 -8.30 -0.77 18.80
CA ASN A 102 -7.14 -0.25 19.55
C ASN A 102 -6.22 0.59 18.65
N PHE A 103 -5.93 0.10 17.43
CA PHE A 103 -5.13 0.84 16.45
C PHE A 103 -5.78 2.19 16.10
N ARG A 104 -7.08 2.19 15.75
CA ARG A 104 -7.81 3.41 15.35
C ARG A 104 -7.82 4.46 16.47
N ASN A 105 -8.06 4.03 17.70
CA ASN A 105 -8.06 4.91 18.86
C ASN A 105 -6.70 5.56 19.10
N ASN A 106 -5.62 4.78 19.00
CA ASN A 106 -4.26 5.32 19.13
C ASN A 106 -3.91 6.27 17.98
N VAL A 107 -4.27 5.96 16.73
CA VAL A 107 -4.05 6.88 15.60
C VAL A 107 -4.75 8.21 15.85
N LYS A 108 -6.05 8.19 16.21
CA LYS A 108 -6.83 9.40 16.48
C LYS A 108 -6.24 10.20 17.64
N GLN A 109 -5.94 9.55 18.76
CA GLN A 109 -5.36 10.21 19.93
C GLN A 109 -4.03 10.91 19.60
N ARG A 110 -3.18 10.29 18.80
CA ARG A 110 -1.87 10.85 18.44
C ARG A 110 -1.97 12.00 17.45
N GLN A 111 -2.94 11.98 16.53
CA GLN A 111 -3.15 13.05 15.54
C GLN A 111 -3.47 14.40 16.18
N ASP A 112 -4.22 14.41 17.28
CA ASP A 112 -4.66 15.63 17.97
C ASP A 112 -3.68 16.09 19.07
N MET A 113 -2.59 15.33 19.32
CA MET A 113 -1.70 15.56 20.45
C MET A 113 -0.49 16.44 20.08
N THR A 114 -0.20 17.42 20.93
CA THR A 114 1.05 18.19 20.91
C THR A 114 1.89 17.92 22.14
N VAL A 115 3.22 17.90 21.99
CA VAL A 115 4.19 17.61 23.06
C VAL A 115 5.36 18.60 23.01
N ALA A 116 6.17 18.68 24.08
CA ALA A 116 7.36 19.53 24.08
C ALA A 116 8.53 18.92 23.29
N ASN A 117 8.62 17.59 23.31
CA ASN A 117 9.67 16.80 22.68
C ASN A 117 9.17 15.37 22.44
N HIS A 118 9.93 14.57 21.69
CA HIS A 118 9.66 13.16 21.40
C HIS A 118 10.52 12.22 22.27
N HIS A 119 10.96 12.64 23.45
CA HIS A 119 11.78 11.79 24.30
C HIS A 119 11.02 10.55 24.73
N CYS A 120 11.75 9.45 24.90
CA CYS A 120 11.22 8.31 25.60
C CYS A 120 11.04 8.64 27.08
N GLU A 121 10.04 8.00 27.71
CA GLU A 121 10.01 7.89 29.16
C GLU A 121 11.24 7.12 29.67
N GLY A 122 11.58 7.30 30.95
CA GLY A 122 12.72 6.62 31.56
C GLY A 122 12.58 5.09 31.47
N GLY A 123 13.71 4.40 31.28
CA GLY A 123 13.75 2.93 31.33
C GLY A 123 13.52 2.19 30.01
N VAL A 124 13.50 2.88 28.86
CA VAL A 124 13.44 2.21 27.55
C VAL A 124 14.67 1.33 27.31
N GLN A 125 14.43 0.02 27.24
CA GLN A 125 15.46 -1.01 27.08
C GLN A 125 15.78 -1.35 25.63
N TYR A 126 14.84 -1.12 24.72
CA TYR A 126 14.91 -1.60 23.35
C TYR A 126 14.76 -0.48 22.34
N VAL A 127 15.53 -0.56 21.26
CA VAL A 127 15.49 0.38 20.16
C VAL A 127 15.45 -0.35 18.81
N LEU A 128 14.81 0.26 17.83
CA LEU A 128 14.81 -0.24 16.46
C LEU A 128 15.17 0.86 15.48
N GLU A 129 15.60 0.47 14.28
CA GLU A 129 15.98 1.41 13.24
C GLU A 129 14.75 2.08 12.62
N VAL A 130 14.68 3.42 12.70
CA VAL A 130 13.50 4.19 12.26
C VAL A 130 13.16 4.00 10.78
N ARG A 131 14.11 3.63 9.91
CA ARG A 131 13.86 3.40 8.47
C ARG A 131 12.94 2.21 8.20
N SER A 132 12.66 1.41 9.22
CA SER A 132 11.68 0.32 9.16
C SER A 132 10.27 0.77 9.53
N LEU A 133 10.10 2.03 9.93
CA LEU A 133 8.83 2.61 10.37
C LEU A 133 8.24 3.51 9.29
N TYR A 134 6.98 3.26 8.96
CA TYR A 134 6.20 4.01 7.99
C TYR A 134 4.95 4.61 8.66
N ALA A 135 4.64 5.86 8.35
CA ALA A 135 3.47 6.58 8.83
C ALA A 135 2.22 6.12 8.06
N MET A 136 1.76 4.92 8.39
CA MET A 136 0.60 4.29 7.78
C MET A 136 -0.60 4.37 8.73
N THR A 137 -1.72 4.90 8.24
CA THR A 137 -2.96 5.06 9.03
C THR A 137 -3.98 3.95 8.74
N LYS A 138 -3.64 2.99 7.89
CA LYS A 138 -4.53 1.89 7.54
C LYS A 138 -4.46 0.79 8.59
N ALA A 139 -5.58 0.55 9.26
CA ALA A 139 -5.70 -0.47 10.28
C ALA A 139 -5.54 -1.88 9.69
N PRO A 140 -5.10 -2.87 10.50
CA PRO A 140 -5.20 -4.27 10.14
C PRO A 140 -6.61 -4.66 9.71
N PHE A 141 -6.71 -5.61 8.80
CA PHE A 141 -7.97 -6.04 8.23
C PHE A 141 -8.30 -7.48 8.63
N PHE A 142 -9.52 -7.67 9.15
CA PHE A 142 -10.13 -8.96 9.42
C PHE A 142 -11.51 -9.02 8.76
N ASP A 143 -11.88 -10.18 8.24
CA ASP A 143 -13.24 -10.42 7.77
C ASP A 143 -14.20 -10.40 8.97
N PRO A 144 -15.46 -9.94 8.79
CA PRO A 144 -16.51 -10.18 9.75
C PRO A 144 -16.66 -11.68 10.04
N PRO A 145 -16.96 -12.07 11.29
CA PRO A 145 -17.24 -13.46 11.60
C PRO A 145 -18.40 -13.99 10.74
N PRO A 146 -18.42 -15.29 10.39
CA PRO A 146 -19.54 -15.93 9.72
C PRO A 146 -20.86 -15.66 10.45
N SER A 147 -21.87 -15.19 9.71
CA SER A 147 -23.23 -15.12 10.21
C SER A 147 -23.83 -16.53 10.30
N THR A 148 -24.62 -16.77 11.34
CA THR A 148 -25.45 -17.98 11.49
C THR A 148 -26.80 -17.85 10.78
N GLU A 149 -27.13 -16.66 10.26
CA GLU A 149 -28.37 -16.43 9.53
C GLU A 149 -28.27 -16.93 8.09
N VAL A 150 -29.26 -17.72 7.66
CA VAL A 150 -29.41 -18.12 6.26
C VAL A 150 -29.90 -16.91 5.46
N ARG A 151 -29.06 -16.36 4.59
CA ARG A 151 -29.40 -15.21 3.75
C ARG A 151 -29.72 -15.62 2.31
N THR A 152 -30.75 -15.01 1.75
CA THR A 152 -31.31 -15.31 0.42
C THR A 152 -30.80 -14.38 -0.69
N GLY A 153 -29.89 -13.46 -0.39
CA GLY A 153 -29.33 -12.47 -1.33
C GLY A 153 -28.13 -12.94 -2.15
N ALA A 154 -27.73 -14.21 -2.04
CA ALA A 154 -26.57 -14.73 -2.76
C ALA A 154 -26.79 -14.72 -4.28
N THR A 155 -25.88 -14.09 -5.03
CA THR A 155 -25.91 -14.14 -6.50
C THR A 155 -25.63 -15.58 -6.95
N PRO A 156 -26.49 -16.18 -7.80
CA PRO A 156 -26.28 -17.55 -8.27
C PRO A 156 -24.99 -17.64 -9.09
N PRO A 157 -24.29 -18.80 -9.05
CA PRO A 157 -23.07 -18.99 -9.82
C PRO A 157 -23.34 -18.93 -11.33
N ARG A 158 -22.43 -18.32 -12.09
CA ARG A 158 -22.57 -18.16 -13.55
C ARG A 158 -21.89 -19.25 -14.38
N SER A 159 -21.01 -20.04 -13.77
CA SER A 159 -20.29 -21.15 -14.40
C SER A 159 -19.91 -22.22 -13.37
N GLU A 160 -19.41 -23.38 -13.83
CA GLU A 160 -18.86 -24.41 -12.92
C GLU A 160 -17.68 -23.88 -12.11
N LEU A 161 -16.76 -23.11 -12.74
CA LEU A 161 -15.61 -22.55 -12.02
C LEU A 161 -16.05 -21.54 -10.96
N ASP A 162 -17.01 -20.67 -11.28
CA ASP A 162 -17.58 -19.72 -10.33
C ASP A 162 -18.27 -20.44 -9.16
N GLN A 163 -19.00 -21.52 -9.44
CA GLN A 163 -19.61 -22.34 -8.39
C GLN A 163 -18.57 -22.93 -7.43
N ILE A 164 -17.44 -23.41 -7.96
CA ILE A 164 -16.34 -23.95 -7.15
C ILE A 164 -15.70 -22.84 -6.32
N VAL A 165 -15.40 -21.68 -6.92
CA VAL A 165 -14.82 -20.52 -6.21
C VAL A 165 -15.75 -20.06 -5.08
N ARG A 166 -17.04 -19.88 -5.34
CA ARG A 166 -18.03 -19.53 -4.30
C ARG A 166 -18.14 -20.59 -3.20
N ASN A 167 -18.06 -21.89 -3.54
CA ASN A 167 -18.01 -22.96 -2.54
C ASN A 167 -16.75 -22.88 -1.67
N PHE A 168 -15.60 -22.51 -2.24
CA PHE A 168 -14.38 -22.29 -1.45
C PHE A 168 -14.54 -21.09 -0.51
N HIS A 169 -15.07 -19.97 -0.99
CA HIS A 169 -15.26 -18.77 -0.16
C HIS A 169 -16.25 -18.99 0.99
N ASN A 170 -17.32 -19.74 0.77
CA ASN A 170 -18.29 -20.11 1.80
C ASN A 170 -17.83 -21.26 2.72
N SER A 171 -16.58 -21.71 2.61
CA SER A 171 -16.06 -22.84 3.38
C SER A 171 -15.24 -22.41 4.60
N THR A 172 -15.09 -23.34 5.54
CA THR A 172 -14.19 -23.19 6.70
C THR A 172 -12.72 -23.12 6.29
N TYR A 173 -12.33 -23.62 5.11
CA TYR A 173 -10.97 -23.50 4.59
C TYR A 173 -10.63 -22.03 4.34
N CYS A 174 -11.52 -21.29 3.68
CA CYS A 174 -11.32 -19.87 3.42
C CYS A 174 -11.34 -19.06 4.73
N ASP A 175 -12.34 -19.29 5.59
CA ASP A 175 -12.46 -18.62 6.89
C ASP A 175 -11.17 -18.70 7.72
N SER A 176 -10.51 -19.87 7.71
CA SER A 176 -9.30 -20.10 8.50
C SER A 176 -8.10 -19.22 8.11
N ILE A 177 -8.05 -18.72 6.87
CA ILE A 177 -6.93 -17.93 6.33
C ILE A 177 -6.80 -16.60 7.06
N ASN A 178 -7.92 -15.95 7.34
CA ASN A 178 -7.94 -14.58 7.84
C ASN A 178 -7.87 -14.48 9.37
N ARG A 179 -7.80 -15.62 10.08
CA ARG A 179 -7.71 -15.67 11.55
C ARG A 179 -6.44 -15.05 12.11
N ASN A 180 -5.33 -15.17 11.38
CA ASN A 180 -4.07 -14.51 11.71
C ASN A 180 -3.77 -13.45 10.65
N LEU A 181 -3.04 -12.38 11.01
CA LEU A 181 -2.58 -11.39 10.03
C LEU A 181 -1.40 -11.92 9.21
N THR A 182 -0.47 -12.62 9.85
CA THR A 182 0.79 -13.01 9.22
C THR A 182 0.66 -14.31 8.42
N GLY A 183 1.40 -14.41 7.32
CA GLY A 183 1.49 -15.65 6.53
C GLY A 183 0.22 -16.02 5.73
N ARG A 184 -0.69 -15.05 5.52
CA ARG A 184 -1.98 -15.26 4.84
C ARG A 184 -1.84 -15.81 3.41
N ARG A 185 -0.78 -15.43 2.69
CA ARG A 185 -0.53 -15.93 1.34
C ARG A 185 -0.33 -17.44 1.31
N ASP A 186 0.54 -17.94 2.18
CA ASP A 186 0.88 -19.37 2.24
C ASP A 186 -0.31 -20.16 2.82
N ALA A 187 -1.03 -19.58 3.80
CA ALA A 187 -2.26 -20.14 4.33
C ALA A 187 -3.37 -20.28 3.26
N LEU A 188 -3.54 -19.30 2.37
CA LEU A 188 -4.49 -19.39 1.25
C LEU A 188 -4.13 -20.54 0.29
N GLN A 189 -2.84 -20.74 0.02
CA GLN A 189 -2.41 -21.85 -0.83
C GLN A 189 -2.75 -23.20 -0.19
N VAL A 190 -2.41 -23.37 1.09
CA VAL A 190 -2.71 -24.59 1.86
C VAL A 190 -4.22 -24.84 1.95
N ALA A 191 -5.02 -23.79 2.14
CA ALA A 191 -6.48 -23.88 2.21
C ALA A 191 -7.08 -24.37 0.88
N TRP A 192 -6.63 -23.82 -0.25
CA TRP A 192 -7.04 -24.29 -1.57
C TRP A 192 -6.61 -25.75 -1.82
N ASP A 193 -5.37 -26.11 -1.50
CA ASP A 193 -4.86 -27.47 -1.72
C ASP A 193 -5.69 -28.51 -0.93
N ARG A 194 -6.05 -28.19 0.33
CA ARG A 194 -6.96 -29.03 1.14
C ARG A 194 -8.37 -29.10 0.56
N PHE A 195 -8.94 -27.96 0.17
CA PHE A 195 -10.27 -27.92 -0.45
C PHE A 195 -10.34 -28.78 -1.72
N ILE A 196 -9.31 -28.72 -2.57
CA ILE A 196 -9.24 -29.54 -3.79
C ILE A 196 -9.22 -31.04 -3.44
N LEU A 197 -8.37 -31.45 -2.49
CA LEU A 197 -8.27 -32.85 -2.05
C LEU A 197 -9.60 -33.40 -1.52
N ASP A 198 -10.34 -32.59 -0.75
CA ASP A 198 -11.59 -32.99 -0.12
C ASP A 198 -12.79 -32.96 -1.10
N ARG A 199 -12.67 -32.23 -2.22
CA ARG A 199 -13.74 -32.05 -3.21
C ARG A 199 -13.52 -32.81 -4.52
N LYS A 200 -12.44 -33.59 -4.64
CA LYS A 200 -12.10 -34.39 -5.83
C LYS A 200 -13.19 -35.37 -6.30
N ASN A 201 -14.06 -35.82 -5.39
CA ASN A 201 -15.19 -36.70 -5.72
C ASN A 201 -16.43 -35.94 -6.21
N ARG A 202 -16.46 -34.61 -6.09
CA ARG A 202 -17.59 -33.75 -6.45
C ARG A 202 -17.36 -33.03 -7.79
N TRP A 203 -16.13 -32.61 -8.07
CA TRP A 203 -15.77 -31.95 -9.32
C TRP A 203 -14.50 -32.55 -9.92
N PRO A 204 -14.32 -32.49 -11.25
CA PRO A 204 -13.07 -32.91 -11.90
C PRO A 204 -11.87 -32.12 -11.38
N ASP A 205 -10.72 -32.77 -11.23
CA ASP A 205 -9.47 -32.12 -10.79
C ASP A 205 -9.11 -30.90 -11.66
N LYS A 206 -9.26 -31.02 -12.98
CA LYS A 206 -9.04 -29.90 -13.91
C LYS A 206 -9.89 -28.67 -13.57
N SER A 207 -11.16 -28.85 -13.20
CA SER A 207 -12.06 -27.76 -12.83
C SER A 207 -11.68 -27.15 -11.48
N LEU A 208 -11.30 -27.99 -10.52
CA LEU A 208 -10.79 -27.56 -9.22
C LEU A 208 -9.51 -26.71 -9.35
N GLN A 209 -8.54 -27.15 -10.15
CA GLN A 209 -7.31 -26.37 -10.41
C GLN A 209 -7.60 -25.06 -11.15
N ARG A 210 -8.46 -25.09 -12.17
CA ARG A 210 -8.87 -23.88 -12.89
C ARG A 210 -9.60 -22.88 -11.99
N ALA A 211 -10.45 -23.35 -11.08
CA ALA A 211 -11.12 -22.49 -10.10
C ALA A 211 -10.11 -21.81 -9.15
N LYS A 212 -9.11 -22.55 -8.65
CA LYS A 212 -8.00 -21.96 -7.88
C LYS A 212 -7.26 -20.89 -8.67
N HIS A 213 -6.90 -21.15 -9.93
CA HIS A 213 -6.24 -20.17 -10.79
C HIS A 213 -7.10 -18.93 -11.06
N LEU A 214 -8.41 -19.12 -11.26
CA LEU A 214 -9.38 -18.04 -11.43
C LEU A 214 -9.44 -17.16 -10.17
N ASP A 215 -9.59 -17.75 -8.99
CA ASP A 215 -9.68 -17.01 -7.72
C ASP A 215 -8.43 -16.15 -7.47
N TYR A 216 -7.23 -16.72 -7.60
CA TYR A 216 -5.98 -15.97 -7.44
C TYR A 216 -5.82 -14.83 -8.45
N THR A 217 -6.22 -15.06 -9.70
CA THR A 217 -6.19 -14.02 -10.75
C THR A 217 -7.19 -12.92 -10.42
N MET A 218 -8.43 -13.27 -10.06
CA MET A 218 -9.49 -12.31 -9.74
C MET A 218 -9.14 -11.46 -8.51
N ARG A 219 -8.59 -12.07 -7.45
CA ARG A 219 -8.05 -11.34 -6.28
C ARG A 219 -7.01 -10.33 -6.73
N THR A 220 -6.02 -10.76 -7.50
CA THR A 220 -4.94 -9.87 -7.94
C THR A 220 -5.49 -8.75 -8.81
N ALA A 221 -6.30 -9.06 -9.82
CA ALA A 221 -6.89 -8.08 -10.71
C ALA A 221 -7.76 -7.06 -9.95
N ILE A 222 -8.66 -7.49 -9.07
CA ILE A 222 -9.54 -6.61 -8.30
C ILE A 222 -8.75 -5.63 -7.44
N PHE A 223 -7.74 -6.11 -6.72
CA PHE A 223 -6.99 -5.28 -5.78
C PHE A 223 -5.91 -4.41 -6.44
N GLU A 224 -5.32 -4.85 -7.56
CA GLU A 224 -4.41 -4.04 -8.39
C GLU A 224 -5.18 -2.98 -9.21
N GLY A 225 -6.38 -3.32 -9.70
CA GLY A 225 -7.21 -2.45 -10.55
C GLY A 225 -7.96 -1.32 -9.81
N HIS A 226 -7.44 -0.88 -8.67
CA HIS A 226 -7.99 0.15 -7.76
C HIS A 226 -9.47 -0.04 -7.36
N LEU A 227 -9.70 -0.48 -6.12
CA LEU A 227 -11.03 -0.74 -5.56
C LEU A 227 -12.01 0.44 -5.67
N GLU A 228 -11.50 1.66 -5.61
CA GLU A 228 -12.30 2.89 -5.68
C GLU A 228 -13.06 3.01 -6.99
N ARG A 229 -12.46 2.55 -8.11
CA ARG A 229 -13.06 2.60 -9.45
C ARG A 229 -14.31 1.73 -9.60
N GLY A 230 -14.52 0.78 -8.68
CA GLY A 230 -15.69 -0.09 -8.67
C GLY A 230 -15.94 -0.72 -10.03
N CYS A 231 -17.16 -0.57 -10.52
CA CYS A 231 -17.66 -1.19 -11.74
C CYS A 231 -17.72 -0.20 -12.92
N ASN A 232 -16.92 0.87 -12.89
CA ASN A 232 -16.80 1.75 -14.04
C ASN A 232 -16.04 1.04 -15.19
N ALA A 233 -16.28 1.47 -16.44
CA ALA A 233 -15.72 0.79 -17.62
C ALA A 233 -14.18 0.73 -17.61
N TYR A 234 -13.54 1.84 -17.21
CA TYR A 234 -12.07 1.95 -17.21
C TYR A 234 -11.43 0.96 -16.22
N GLY A 235 -11.93 0.89 -14.98
CA GLY A 235 -11.45 -0.04 -13.95
C GLY A 235 -11.69 -1.50 -14.34
N ALA A 236 -12.82 -1.83 -14.94
CA ALA A 236 -13.06 -3.19 -15.42
C ALA A 236 -12.10 -3.58 -16.55
N CYS A 237 -11.83 -2.67 -17.49
CA CYS A 237 -10.86 -2.91 -18.56
C CYS A 237 -9.45 -3.12 -18.01
N GLU A 238 -9.02 -2.33 -17.01
CA GLU A 238 -7.75 -2.58 -16.33
C GLU A 238 -7.67 -3.95 -15.67
N ARG A 239 -8.74 -4.40 -15.01
CA ARG A 239 -8.79 -5.75 -14.41
C ARG A 239 -8.61 -6.84 -15.47
N ASN A 240 -9.23 -6.68 -16.64
CA ASN A 240 -9.01 -7.58 -17.78
C ASN A 240 -7.55 -7.53 -18.26
N ILE A 241 -6.92 -6.36 -18.28
CA ILE A 241 -5.52 -6.19 -18.68
C ILE A 241 -4.56 -6.84 -17.68
N ILE A 242 -4.81 -6.68 -16.38
CA ILE A 242 -4.04 -7.34 -15.32
C ILE A 242 -4.16 -8.86 -15.47
N ALA A 243 -5.38 -9.38 -15.72
CA ALA A 243 -5.59 -10.80 -16.00
C ALA A 243 -4.84 -11.26 -17.26
N LEU A 244 -4.82 -10.46 -18.34
CA LEU A 244 -4.05 -10.76 -19.56
C LEU A 244 -2.54 -10.80 -19.27
N SER A 245 -2.04 -9.85 -18.48
CA SER A 245 -0.63 -9.83 -18.04
C SER A 245 -0.28 -11.09 -17.23
N ILE A 246 -1.15 -11.50 -16.30
CA ILE A 246 -0.99 -12.75 -15.54
C ILE A 246 -0.98 -13.96 -16.48
N ARG A 247 -1.95 -14.04 -17.40
CA ARG A 247 -2.04 -15.11 -18.41
C ARG A 247 -0.74 -15.21 -19.20
N ASN A 248 -0.25 -14.11 -19.75
CA ASN A 248 0.93 -14.15 -20.62
C ASN A 248 2.22 -14.44 -19.85
N ARG A 249 2.36 -13.91 -18.63
CA ARG A 249 3.47 -14.28 -17.74
C ARG A 249 3.43 -15.76 -17.35
N GLY A 250 2.25 -16.35 -17.22
CA GLY A 250 2.07 -17.78 -16.87
C GLY A 250 2.09 -18.74 -18.04
N LEU A 251 1.70 -18.31 -19.25
CA LEU A 251 1.50 -19.20 -20.39
C LEU A 251 2.48 -18.92 -21.55
N GLU A 252 2.70 -17.65 -21.90
CA GLU A 252 3.54 -17.29 -23.05
C GLU A 252 5.03 -17.24 -22.66
N SER A 253 5.34 -16.62 -21.52
CA SER A 253 6.73 -16.47 -21.06
C SER A 253 7.15 -17.49 -20.00
N CYS A 254 6.21 -17.90 -19.14
CA CYS A 254 6.40 -18.74 -17.95
C CYS A 254 7.79 -18.64 -17.30
N VAL A 255 8.05 -17.53 -16.62
CA VAL A 255 9.34 -17.29 -15.97
C VAL A 255 9.27 -17.63 -14.47
N MET A 256 10.14 -18.53 -14.01
CA MET A 256 10.19 -18.98 -12.61
C MET A 256 10.34 -17.82 -11.61
N ARG A 257 11.19 -16.83 -11.91
CA ARG A 257 11.37 -15.63 -11.05
C ARG A 257 10.13 -14.74 -10.94
N GLN A 258 9.15 -14.92 -11.82
CA GLN A 258 7.85 -14.25 -11.79
C GLN A 258 6.75 -15.15 -11.22
N GLY A 259 7.12 -16.28 -10.61
CA GLY A 259 6.19 -17.19 -9.95
C GLY A 259 5.67 -18.33 -10.80
N CYS A 260 5.99 -18.40 -12.10
CA CYS A 260 5.50 -19.48 -12.95
C CYS A 260 6.32 -20.77 -12.78
N LYS A 261 5.72 -21.84 -12.24
CA LYS A 261 6.39 -23.15 -12.11
C LYS A 261 6.24 -24.01 -13.36
N ALA A 262 5.14 -23.87 -14.09
CA ALA A 262 4.86 -24.57 -15.34
C ALA A 262 3.88 -23.75 -16.20
N PRO A 263 3.85 -23.92 -17.53
CA PRO A 263 2.91 -23.21 -18.39
C PRO A 263 1.46 -23.34 -17.91
N GLY A 264 0.81 -22.20 -17.70
CA GLY A 264 -0.54 -22.14 -17.13
C GLY A 264 -0.60 -21.96 -15.60
N ASP A 265 0.54 -21.82 -14.91
CA ASP A 265 0.59 -21.55 -13.46
C ASP A 265 0.22 -20.09 -13.14
N PHE A 266 -1.05 -19.75 -13.35
CA PHE A 266 -1.59 -18.42 -13.07
C PHE A 266 -1.65 -18.13 -11.57
N GLN A 267 -1.70 -19.16 -10.72
CA GLN A 267 -1.71 -18.98 -9.28
C GLN A 267 -0.34 -18.48 -8.81
N GLY A 268 0.73 -19.19 -9.18
CA GLY A 268 2.09 -18.80 -8.86
C GLY A 268 2.43 -17.41 -9.39
N VAL A 269 2.06 -17.11 -10.64
CA VAL A 269 2.26 -15.78 -11.23
C VAL A 269 1.48 -14.69 -10.53
N SER A 270 0.24 -14.95 -10.13
CA SER A 270 -0.60 -13.97 -9.43
C SER A 270 -0.05 -13.66 -8.04
N SER A 271 0.31 -14.68 -7.26
CA SER A 271 0.64 -14.51 -5.83
C SER A 271 2.12 -14.28 -5.52
N SER A 272 3.01 -14.38 -6.50
CA SER A 272 4.43 -14.10 -6.28
C SER A 272 4.68 -12.60 -6.20
N VAL A 273 5.28 -12.14 -5.10
CA VAL A 273 5.61 -10.71 -4.92
C VAL A 273 6.50 -10.25 -6.07
N SER A 274 6.05 -9.22 -6.77
CA SER A 274 6.81 -8.60 -7.85
C SER A 274 6.39 -7.14 -7.98
N GLN A 275 7.06 -6.38 -8.85
CA GLN A 275 6.59 -5.03 -9.18
C GLN A 275 5.18 -4.98 -9.81
N TYR A 276 4.60 -6.14 -10.17
CA TYR A 276 3.29 -6.28 -10.80
C TYR A 276 2.28 -7.03 -9.93
N ASN A 277 2.64 -7.40 -8.70
CA ASN A 277 1.78 -8.16 -7.81
C ASN A 277 1.94 -7.64 -6.37
N ILE A 278 0.86 -7.11 -5.81
CA ILE A 278 0.71 -6.55 -4.46
C ILE A 278 0.67 -7.58 -3.32
N TRP A 279 1.12 -8.82 -3.55
CA TRP A 279 1.05 -9.91 -2.55
C TRP A 279 2.15 -9.84 -1.47
N ASP A 280 2.70 -8.66 -1.21
CA ASP A 280 3.66 -8.51 -0.12
C ASP A 280 2.99 -8.72 1.24
N GLU A 281 3.80 -9.13 2.22
CA GLU A 281 3.32 -9.54 3.53
C GLU A 281 2.42 -8.49 4.18
N TYR A 282 2.82 -7.21 4.16
CA TYR A 282 2.04 -6.16 4.79
C TYR A 282 0.72 -5.90 4.06
N LEU A 283 0.72 -5.88 2.73
CA LEU A 283 -0.50 -5.65 1.96
C LEU A 283 -1.56 -6.73 2.22
N THR A 284 -1.17 -8.00 2.43
CA THR A 284 -2.13 -9.07 2.82
C THR A 284 -2.78 -8.83 4.18
N GLN A 285 -2.15 -8.06 5.06
CA GLN A 285 -2.65 -7.75 6.40
C GLN A 285 -3.68 -6.62 6.41
N ILE A 286 -3.62 -5.69 5.45
CA ILE A 286 -4.43 -4.46 5.47
C ILE A 286 -5.44 -4.31 4.33
N SER A 287 -5.28 -5.05 3.22
CA SER A 287 -6.12 -4.87 2.03
C SER A 287 -7.40 -5.71 2.07
N GLY A 288 -7.33 -6.92 2.62
CA GLY A 288 -8.34 -7.95 2.39
C GLY A 288 -8.11 -8.76 1.12
N LEU A 289 -6.91 -8.73 0.53
CA LEU A 289 -6.54 -9.53 -0.64
C LEU A 289 -6.86 -11.03 -0.49
N THR A 290 -6.70 -11.56 0.73
CA THR A 290 -7.00 -12.95 1.09
C THR A 290 -8.39 -13.16 1.71
N SER A 291 -9.24 -12.13 1.71
CA SER A 291 -10.59 -12.19 2.30
C SER A 291 -11.47 -13.23 1.60
N CYS A 292 -12.47 -13.73 2.31
CA CYS A 292 -13.51 -14.56 1.72
C CYS A 292 -14.63 -13.69 1.12
N TYR A 293 -14.27 -12.73 0.25
CA TYR A 293 -15.18 -11.66 -0.18
C TYR A 293 -16.43 -12.12 -0.95
N LEU A 294 -16.43 -13.33 -1.54
CA LEU A 294 -17.60 -13.96 -2.18
C LEU A 294 -18.48 -14.78 -1.20
N ARG A 295 -18.29 -14.67 0.10
CA ARG A 295 -19.20 -15.26 1.09
C ARG A 295 -20.61 -14.68 0.93
N ASP A 296 -21.59 -15.56 0.98
CA ASP A 296 -22.99 -15.23 0.73
C ASP A 296 -23.55 -14.34 1.86
N ASP A 297 -23.10 -14.55 3.09
CA ASP A 297 -23.54 -13.77 4.24
C ASP A 297 -22.99 -12.34 4.27
N LEU A 298 -22.01 -12.03 3.42
CA LEU A 298 -21.43 -10.68 3.25
C LEU A 298 -22.13 -9.87 2.14
N ALA A 299 -23.11 -10.43 1.43
CA ALA A 299 -23.73 -9.81 0.26
C ALA A 299 -24.42 -8.46 0.55
N ASP A 300 -24.85 -8.21 1.78
CA ASP A 300 -25.50 -6.96 2.19
C ASP A 300 -24.52 -5.93 2.77
N ASP A 301 -23.25 -6.30 3.00
CA ASP A 301 -22.24 -5.36 3.44
C ASP A 301 -21.77 -4.49 2.25
N GLY A 302 -21.80 -3.17 2.40
CA GLY A 302 -21.49 -2.23 1.32
C GLY A 302 -20.09 -2.41 0.72
N LYS A 303 -19.10 -2.83 1.51
CA LYS A 303 -17.75 -3.10 1.02
C LYS A 303 -17.72 -4.41 0.23
N TYR A 304 -18.30 -5.48 0.78
CA TYR A 304 -18.24 -6.80 0.13
C TYR A 304 -19.16 -6.91 -1.07
N SER A 305 -20.36 -6.37 -1.02
CA SER A 305 -21.26 -6.24 -2.18
C SER A 305 -20.54 -5.58 -3.36
N LYS A 306 -19.80 -4.49 -3.13
CA LYS A 306 -18.98 -3.85 -4.17
C LYS A 306 -17.93 -4.79 -4.75
N LEU A 307 -17.18 -5.53 -3.91
CA LEU A 307 -16.19 -6.51 -4.36
C LEU A 307 -16.83 -7.66 -5.16
N GLN A 308 -17.99 -8.14 -4.73
CA GLN A 308 -18.76 -9.19 -5.39
C GLN A 308 -19.28 -8.72 -6.75
N SER A 309 -19.74 -7.48 -6.86
CA SER A 309 -20.15 -6.87 -8.14
C SER A 309 -18.97 -6.70 -9.08
N MET A 310 -17.83 -6.21 -8.60
CA MET A 310 -16.59 -6.11 -9.41
C MET A 310 -16.13 -7.48 -9.90
N TYR A 311 -16.16 -8.51 -9.04
CA TYR A 311 -15.86 -9.89 -9.44
C TYR A 311 -16.82 -10.36 -10.53
N THR A 312 -18.11 -10.15 -10.33
CA THR A 312 -19.16 -10.58 -11.25
C THR A 312 -19.07 -9.89 -12.61
N GLN A 313 -18.70 -8.61 -12.65
CA GLN A 313 -18.52 -7.84 -13.88
C GLN A 313 -17.40 -8.39 -14.77
N ASN A 314 -16.29 -8.84 -14.16
CA ASN A 314 -15.10 -9.28 -14.89
C ASN A 314 -15.02 -10.80 -15.08
N LEU A 315 -15.86 -11.59 -14.40
CA LEU A 315 -15.79 -13.05 -14.35
C LEU A 315 -15.71 -13.71 -15.74
N ASP A 316 -16.62 -13.34 -16.64
CA ASP A 316 -16.72 -14.00 -17.95
C ASP A 316 -15.50 -13.70 -18.83
N ASP A 317 -15.07 -12.43 -18.86
CA ASP A 317 -13.86 -12.02 -19.59
C ASP A 317 -12.61 -12.69 -19.02
N VAL A 318 -12.43 -12.70 -17.69
CA VAL A 318 -11.24 -13.30 -17.07
C VAL A 318 -11.18 -14.81 -17.29
N GLN A 319 -12.29 -15.53 -17.20
CA GLN A 319 -12.32 -16.96 -17.53
C GLN A 319 -11.87 -17.22 -18.98
N ARG A 320 -12.34 -16.39 -19.92
CA ARG A 320 -11.99 -16.49 -21.34
C ARG A 320 -10.54 -16.09 -21.61
N ILE A 321 -10.01 -15.08 -20.93
CA ILE A 321 -8.60 -14.70 -20.98
C ILE A 321 -7.71 -15.86 -20.52
N LEU A 322 -8.04 -16.49 -19.39
CA LEU A 322 -7.20 -17.54 -18.80
C LEU A 322 -7.32 -18.89 -19.51
N PHE A 323 -8.52 -19.27 -19.92
CA PHE A 323 -8.83 -20.65 -20.34
C PHE A 323 -9.46 -20.79 -21.73
N GLY A 324 -9.76 -19.66 -22.38
CA GLY A 324 -10.25 -19.61 -23.75
C GLY A 324 -9.12 -19.72 -24.79
N ASN A 325 -9.42 -19.29 -26.01
CA ASN A 325 -8.49 -19.37 -27.15
C ASN A 325 -8.10 -17.98 -27.67
N ASP A 326 -7.31 -17.95 -28.75
CA ASP A 326 -6.85 -16.69 -29.35
C ASP A 326 -8.00 -15.82 -29.90
N GLN A 327 -9.14 -16.41 -30.33
CA GLN A 327 -10.33 -15.65 -30.76
C GLN A 327 -10.99 -14.95 -29.57
N ASP A 328 -10.99 -15.56 -28.39
CA ASP A 328 -11.50 -14.94 -27.17
C ASP A 328 -10.69 -13.68 -26.81
N LEU A 329 -9.37 -13.73 -26.91
CA LEU A 329 -8.52 -12.56 -26.65
C LEU A 329 -8.84 -11.40 -27.60
N VAL A 330 -9.02 -11.68 -28.89
CA VAL A 330 -9.37 -10.66 -29.89
C VAL A 330 -10.78 -10.11 -29.66
N ALA A 331 -11.72 -10.94 -29.17
CA ALA A 331 -13.07 -10.51 -28.86
C ALA A 331 -13.12 -9.59 -27.63
N ILE A 332 -12.31 -9.87 -26.60
CA ILE A 332 -12.25 -9.08 -25.36
C ILE A 332 -11.47 -7.77 -25.59
N PHE A 333 -10.41 -7.83 -26.38
CA PHE A 333 -9.56 -6.69 -26.74
C PHE A 333 -9.65 -6.38 -28.25
N PRO A 334 -10.79 -5.85 -28.73
CA PRO A 334 -10.99 -5.60 -30.15
C PRO A 334 -10.02 -4.55 -30.69
N HIS A 335 -9.66 -4.70 -31.97
CA HIS A 335 -8.75 -3.82 -32.71
C HIS A 335 -7.29 -3.83 -32.26
N ASN A 336 -6.89 -4.74 -31.37
CA ASN A 336 -5.49 -5.03 -31.08
C ASN A 336 -5.02 -6.27 -31.86
N SER A 337 -3.74 -6.28 -32.28
CA SER A 337 -3.18 -7.46 -32.93
C SER A 337 -2.99 -8.58 -31.90
N LEU A 338 -3.28 -9.83 -32.29
CA LEU A 338 -3.06 -10.98 -31.40
C LEU A 338 -1.59 -11.08 -30.94
N SER A 339 -0.63 -10.70 -31.79
CA SER A 339 0.79 -10.70 -31.43
C SER A 339 1.08 -9.73 -30.28
N ASP A 340 0.50 -8.54 -30.30
CA ASP A 340 0.70 -7.54 -29.23
C ASP A 340 0.02 -8.00 -27.94
N LEU A 341 -1.20 -8.55 -28.05
CA LEU A 341 -1.93 -9.10 -26.91
C LEU A 341 -1.15 -10.19 -26.20
N LYS A 342 -0.50 -11.12 -26.91
CA LYS A 342 0.29 -12.23 -26.31
C LYS A 342 1.64 -11.76 -25.76
N LYS A 343 2.18 -10.64 -26.25
CA LYS A 343 3.44 -10.03 -25.76
C LYS A 343 3.25 -9.15 -24.52
N LEU A 344 2.01 -8.90 -24.10
CA LEU A 344 1.74 -8.04 -22.95
C LEU A 344 2.03 -8.76 -21.63
N THR A 345 3.15 -8.42 -21.00
CA THR A 345 3.59 -8.98 -19.71
C THR A 345 3.73 -7.93 -18.62
N HIS A 346 3.60 -6.65 -18.97
CA HIS A 346 3.90 -5.54 -18.08
C HIS A 346 2.79 -4.50 -18.14
N TYR A 347 2.57 -3.85 -17.01
CA TYR A 347 1.73 -2.67 -16.92
C TYR A 347 2.36 -1.70 -15.91
N TYR A 348 2.19 -0.41 -16.15
CA TYR A 348 2.77 0.67 -15.38
C TYR A 348 1.66 1.56 -14.81
N HIS A 349 1.59 1.65 -13.49
CA HIS A 349 0.68 2.57 -12.79
C HIS A 349 1.41 3.85 -12.40
N ALA A 350 1.17 4.90 -13.17
CA ALA A 350 1.80 6.20 -12.92
C ALA A 350 1.43 6.79 -11.53
N PRO A 351 0.18 6.68 -11.04
CA PRO A 351 -0.20 7.19 -9.72
C PRO A 351 0.58 6.56 -8.56
N ALA A 352 0.96 5.28 -8.69
CA ALA A 352 1.68 4.52 -7.67
C ALA A 352 3.17 4.89 -7.57
N MET A 353 3.70 5.68 -8.50
CA MET A 353 5.11 6.06 -8.48
C MET A 353 5.42 7.14 -7.44
N GLY A 354 6.68 7.22 -7.02
CA GLY A 354 7.12 8.20 -6.03
C GLY A 354 6.77 9.64 -6.44
N LYS A 355 6.13 10.39 -5.54
CA LYS A 355 5.77 11.80 -5.75
C LYS A 355 7.00 12.69 -5.96
N CYS A 356 6.88 13.64 -6.87
CA CYS A 356 7.89 14.65 -7.19
C CYS A 356 7.32 16.06 -7.02
N PHE A 357 8.19 17.02 -6.69
CA PHE A 357 7.81 18.42 -6.48
C PHE A 357 8.81 19.36 -7.17
N PRO A 358 8.97 19.31 -8.50
CA PRO A 358 9.99 20.09 -9.22
C PRO A 358 9.77 21.60 -9.14
N ASN A 359 8.55 22.04 -8.84
CA ASN A 359 8.19 23.46 -8.68
C ASN A 359 8.35 23.95 -7.23
N HIS A 360 8.93 23.15 -6.36
CA HIS A 360 9.19 23.50 -4.96
C HIS A 360 10.67 23.36 -4.65
N ASP A 361 11.25 24.40 -4.09
CA ASP A 361 12.66 24.40 -3.74
C ASP A 361 12.92 23.55 -2.50
N ARG A 362 13.99 22.75 -2.58
CA ARG A 362 14.63 22.08 -1.44
C ARG A 362 13.70 21.17 -0.63
N VAL A 363 12.80 20.47 -1.32
CA VAL A 363 11.93 19.45 -0.73
C VAL A 363 12.68 18.13 -0.59
N GLU A 364 12.71 17.59 0.63
CA GLU A 364 13.45 16.39 0.99
C GLU A 364 12.53 15.37 1.67
N TYR A 365 12.65 14.10 1.31
CA TYR A 365 11.95 13.01 2.00
C TYR A 365 12.83 12.46 3.13
N MET A 366 12.32 12.57 4.35
CA MET A 366 12.99 12.17 5.58
C MET A 366 12.55 10.77 5.96
N SER A 367 13.34 9.76 5.58
CA SER A 367 13.16 8.38 6.06
C SER A 367 13.46 8.21 7.56
N GLY A 368 13.92 9.27 8.24
CA GLY A 368 14.39 9.26 9.61
C GLY A 368 15.50 10.27 9.86
N ALA A 369 15.23 11.23 10.75
CA ALA A 369 16.18 12.22 11.24
C ALA A 369 15.78 12.67 12.65
N VAL A 370 16.75 13.18 13.41
CA VAL A 370 16.47 13.95 14.62
C VAL A 370 16.55 15.43 14.31
N ALA A 371 15.61 16.20 14.84
CA ALA A 371 15.70 17.65 14.91
C ALA A 371 15.84 18.12 16.37
N ARG A 372 16.59 19.20 16.61
CA ARG A 372 16.88 19.70 17.97
C ARG A 372 16.53 21.18 18.14
N ARG A 373 16.08 21.54 19.34
CA ARG A 373 15.93 22.91 19.84
C ARG A 373 16.29 22.96 21.33
N GLY A 374 17.53 23.37 21.63
CA GLY A 374 18.09 23.22 22.98
C GLY A 374 18.12 21.74 23.38
N ASN A 375 17.50 21.42 24.52
CA ASN A 375 17.37 20.05 25.03
C ASN A 375 16.13 19.31 24.50
N ASN A 376 15.30 19.96 23.67
CA ASN A 376 14.14 19.32 23.06
C ASN A 376 14.54 18.65 21.74
N PHE A 377 14.10 17.40 21.56
CA PHE A 377 14.37 16.62 20.35
C PHE A 377 13.06 16.18 19.71
N ALA A 378 12.99 16.26 18.38
CA ALA A 378 11.87 15.82 17.57
C ALA A 378 12.34 14.74 16.59
N LEU A 379 11.60 13.64 16.54
CA LEU A 379 11.74 12.63 15.49
C LEU A 379 11.02 13.10 14.22
N ILE A 380 11.76 13.15 13.10
CA ILE A 380 11.22 13.42 11.77
C ILE A 380 11.37 12.14 10.95
N ALA A 381 10.27 11.43 10.72
CA ALA A 381 10.28 10.11 10.08
C ALA A 381 9.10 9.95 9.12
N ASP A 382 9.35 9.22 8.03
CA ASP A 382 8.42 8.97 6.91
C ASP A 382 7.63 10.22 6.46
N THR A 383 8.31 11.36 6.38
CA THR A 383 7.67 12.63 6.03
C THR A 383 8.52 13.45 5.06
N ARG A 384 7.97 14.53 4.53
CA ARG A 384 8.70 15.49 3.70
C ARG A 384 8.89 16.79 4.44
N ILE A 385 10.05 17.40 4.24
CA ILE A 385 10.36 18.72 4.75
C ILE A 385 10.77 19.64 3.60
N GLN A 386 10.49 20.92 3.74
CA GLN A 386 11.20 21.96 3.00
C GLN A 386 12.40 22.39 3.84
N VAL A 387 13.60 22.28 3.27
CA VAL A 387 14.84 22.65 3.97
C VAL A 387 15.10 24.15 3.81
N ASP A 388 15.31 24.83 4.94
CA ASP A 388 15.54 26.27 5.02
C ASP A 388 17.02 26.60 5.27
N GLN A 389 17.32 27.70 5.96
CA GLN A 389 18.68 28.18 6.16
C GLN A 389 19.55 27.16 6.89
N LYS A 390 20.81 27.01 6.42
CA LYS A 390 21.84 26.23 7.11
C LYS A 390 22.22 26.89 8.43
N THR A 391 22.46 26.08 9.44
CA THR A 391 22.91 26.52 10.77
C THR A 391 23.84 25.48 11.40
N GLN A 392 24.24 25.69 12.65
CA GLN A 392 25.18 24.79 13.34
C GLN A 392 24.61 23.37 13.48
N GLY A 393 25.26 22.43 12.79
CA GLY A 393 24.93 21.00 12.83
C GLY A 393 23.81 20.58 11.88
N GLY A 394 23.20 21.49 11.12
CA GLY A 394 22.08 21.13 10.27
C GLY A 394 21.37 22.29 9.59
N TYR A 395 20.04 22.17 9.47
CA TYR A 395 19.19 23.13 8.76
C TYR A 395 17.92 23.41 9.55
N PHE A 396 17.43 24.65 9.49
CA PHE A 396 16.02 24.89 9.78
C PHE A 396 15.17 24.21 8.71
N PHE A 397 13.92 23.92 9.03
CA PHE A 397 13.01 23.26 8.12
C PHE A 397 11.57 23.56 8.47
N ARG A 398 10.69 23.31 7.50
CA ARG A 398 9.24 23.32 7.66
C ARG A 398 8.66 22.02 7.13
N ASN A 399 7.53 21.59 7.66
CA ASN A 399 6.84 20.41 7.13
C ASN A 399 6.33 20.70 5.73
N PHE A 400 6.55 19.77 4.82
CA PHE A 400 5.99 19.79 3.47
C PHE A 400 4.88 18.74 3.40
N LEU A 401 3.65 19.20 3.66
CA LEU A 401 2.47 18.34 3.71
C LEU A 401 1.88 18.19 2.32
N VAL A 402 1.50 16.98 1.94
CA VAL A 402 0.95 16.68 0.62
C VAL A 402 -0.40 16.01 0.77
N ARG A 403 -1.43 16.61 0.16
CA ARG A 403 -2.76 16.03 0.02
C ARG A 403 -2.97 15.63 -1.43
N GLU A 404 -3.41 14.40 -1.67
CA GLU A 404 -3.75 13.92 -3.01
C GLU A 404 -5.21 14.22 -3.32
N ASP A 405 -5.45 15.06 -4.31
CA ASP A 405 -6.76 15.25 -4.92
C ASP A 405 -6.90 14.37 -6.16
N PRO A 406 -8.12 14.13 -6.67
CA PRO A 406 -8.33 13.40 -7.92
C PRO A 406 -7.55 14.00 -9.10
N ALA A 407 -7.45 15.33 -9.20
CA ALA A 407 -6.79 16.01 -10.32
C ALA A 407 -5.31 16.37 -10.07
N ARG A 408 -4.91 16.63 -8.82
CA ARG A 408 -3.60 17.22 -8.50
C ARG A 408 -3.06 16.78 -7.14
N ASP A 409 -1.76 16.99 -6.92
CA ASP A 409 -1.18 16.95 -5.58
C ASP A 409 -1.14 18.38 -5.03
N VAL A 410 -1.75 18.62 -3.86
CA VAL A 410 -1.74 19.91 -3.19
C VAL A 410 -0.70 19.88 -2.09
N ALA A 411 0.31 20.75 -2.20
CA ALA A 411 1.38 20.88 -1.23
C ALA A 411 1.17 22.12 -0.34
N THR A 412 1.36 21.95 0.97
CA THR A 412 1.32 23.04 1.95
C THR A 412 2.59 23.00 2.79
N VAL A 413 3.20 24.17 3.00
CA VAL A 413 4.37 24.32 3.88
C VAL A 413 3.91 24.89 5.22
N VAL A 414 4.18 24.17 6.31
CA VAL A 414 3.76 24.56 7.66
C VAL A 414 4.93 24.43 8.62
N ASP A 415 5.15 25.43 9.47
CA ASP A 415 6.14 25.35 10.53
C ASP A 415 5.55 24.69 11.79
N ASN A 416 5.54 23.36 11.80
CA ASN A 416 5.13 22.56 12.97
C ASN A 416 6.27 22.37 14.00
N TYR A 417 7.49 22.83 13.68
CA TYR A 417 8.68 22.61 14.50
C TYR A 417 9.48 23.91 14.64
N PRO A 418 8.87 25.01 15.14
CA PRO A 418 9.48 26.33 15.10
C PRO A 418 10.80 26.36 15.88
N GLY A 419 11.87 26.78 15.20
CA GLY A 419 13.22 26.87 15.77
C GLY A 419 13.94 25.54 15.97
N PHE A 420 13.38 24.41 15.51
CA PHE A 420 14.11 23.15 15.46
C PHE A 420 15.06 23.09 14.25
N VAL A 421 16.20 22.43 14.46
CA VAL A 421 17.22 22.21 13.44
C VAL A 421 17.31 20.71 13.16
N VAL A 422 17.00 20.29 11.93
CA VAL A 422 17.15 18.90 11.49
C VAL A 422 18.63 18.56 11.27
N ASP A 423 19.06 17.35 11.67
CA ASP A 423 20.43 16.88 11.53
C ASP A 423 20.92 16.95 10.08
N GLY A 424 21.99 17.71 9.85
CA GLY A 424 22.54 17.95 8.52
C GLY A 424 23.07 16.71 7.82
N ARG A 425 23.40 15.64 8.57
CA ARG A 425 23.82 14.34 8.00
C ARG A 425 22.70 13.65 7.22
N ARG A 426 21.44 14.06 7.46
CA ARG A 426 20.23 13.50 6.83
C ARG A 426 19.70 14.33 5.67
N VAL A 427 20.32 15.46 5.38
CA VAL A 427 19.89 16.41 4.34
C VAL A 427 20.89 16.36 3.17
N THR A 428 20.40 16.10 1.96
CA THR A 428 21.27 15.95 0.77
C THR A 428 21.22 17.14 -0.18
N LEU A 429 20.11 17.87 -0.20
CA LEU A 429 19.78 18.95 -1.14
C LEU A 429 19.89 18.54 -2.62
N GLN A 430 19.72 17.25 -2.92
CA GLN A 430 19.78 16.77 -4.29
C GLN A 430 18.54 17.22 -5.09
N ALA A 431 18.78 17.68 -6.32
CA ALA A 431 17.70 18.03 -7.23
C ALA A 431 16.85 16.78 -7.56
N PRO A 432 15.51 16.90 -7.66
CA PRO A 432 14.66 15.80 -8.09
C PRO A 432 15.07 15.32 -9.49
N SER A 433 15.28 14.02 -9.65
CA SER A 433 15.59 13.40 -10.94
C SER A 433 14.42 12.54 -11.43
N ARG A 434 14.29 12.43 -12.77
CA ARG A 434 13.25 11.63 -13.46
C ARG A 434 11.82 11.99 -13.03
N CYS A 435 11.57 13.27 -12.77
CA CYS A 435 10.26 13.77 -12.40
C CYS A 435 9.51 14.26 -13.64
N ALA A 436 8.52 13.50 -14.07
CA ALA A 436 7.71 13.82 -15.24
C ALA A 436 6.28 14.20 -14.84
N PRO A 437 5.61 15.09 -15.60
CA PRO A 437 4.18 15.35 -15.44
C PRO A 437 3.40 14.04 -15.45
N TYR A 438 2.62 13.80 -14.40
CA TYR A 438 1.84 12.57 -14.20
C TYR A 438 2.64 11.25 -14.27
N GLY A 439 3.98 11.26 -14.28
CA GLY A 439 4.79 10.05 -14.47
C GLY A 439 4.77 9.52 -15.91
N ILE A 440 4.43 10.37 -16.88
CA ILE A 440 4.31 9.98 -18.29
C ILE A 440 5.54 10.49 -19.07
N PRO A 441 6.11 9.69 -20.01
CA PRO A 441 7.21 10.08 -20.88
C PRO A 441 6.91 11.37 -21.66
N SER A 442 7.98 12.02 -22.13
CA SER A 442 7.88 13.26 -22.90
C SER A 442 7.09 13.09 -24.19
N GLY A 443 6.39 14.15 -24.62
CA GLY A 443 5.60 14.19 -25.86
C GLY A 443 4.10 14.38 -25.66
N CYS A 444 3.59 14.11 -24.45
CA CYS A 444 2.21 14.40 -24.08
C CYS A 444 2.03 15.88 -23.73
N ARG A 445 0.98 16.50 -24.29
CA ARG A 445 0.58 17.87 -23.94
C ARG A 445 -0.56 17.82 -22.93
N PHE A 446 -0.37 18.52 -21.82
CA PHE A 446 -1.40 18.69 -20.80
C PHE A 446 -1.75 20.17 -20.71
N ASN A 447 -3.04 20.50 -20.69
CA ASN A 447 -3.49 21.88 -20.52
C ASN A 447 -3.14 22.41 -19.12
N GLU A 448 -3.21 21.53 -18.12
CA GLU A 448 -2.79 21.79 -16.75
C GLU A 448 -2.03 20.58 -16.21
N ILE A 449 -0.93 20.83 -15.50
CA ILE A 449 -0.16 19.78 -14.83
C ILE A 449 -0.52 19.79 -13.34
N GLY A 450 -1.33 18.82 -12.92
CA GLY A 450 -1.74 18.69 -11.53
C GLY A 450 -0.73 17.98 -10.63
N ARG A 451 0.17 17.14 -11.18
CA ARG A 451 1.11 16.38 -10.36
C ARG A 451 2.35 15.93 -11.12
N TYR A 452 3.41 15.60 -10.38
CA TYR A 452 4.63 15.01 -10.90
C TYR A 452 4.93 13.70 -10.18
N ARG A 453 5.44 12.72 -10.93
CA ARG A 453 5.82 11.41 -10.42
C ARG A 453 7.19 11.02 -10.96
N LYS A 454 7.92 10.21 -10.20
CA LYS A 454 9.16 9.58 -10.66
C LYS A 454 8.83 8.55 -11.73
N THR A 455 9.68 8.45 -12.75
CA THR A 455 9.57 7.41 -13.78
C THR A 455 10.65 6.34 -13.59
N PRO A 456 10.33 5.04 -13.69
CA PRO A 456 11.34 3.98 -13.65
C PRO A 456 12.24 4.04 -14.87
N SER A 457 13.47 3.53 -14.77
CA SER A 457 14.44 3.55 -15.88
C SER A 457 13.96 2.81 -17.13
N TRP A 458 13.17 1.76 -16.95
CA TRP A 458 12.71 0.90 -18.04
C TRP A 458 11.47 1.43 -18.77
N ILE A 459 10.83 2.51 -18.31
CA ILE A 459 9.53 2.93 -18.87
C ILE A 459 9.60 3.30 -20.35
N ASN A 460 10.76 3.73 -20.83
CA ASN A 460 11.02 4.08 -22.23
C ASN A 460 11.63 2.92 -23.03
N ALA A 461 11.88 1.77 -22.40
CA ALA A 461 12.46 0.60 -23.06
C ALA A 461 11.40 -0.30 -23.73
N GLY A 462 10.13 -0.14 -23.35
CA GLY A 462 9.01 -0.88 -23.94
C GLY A 462 8.08 0.02 -24.75
N ASN A 463 7.14 -0.62 -25.45
CA ASN A 463 6.13 0.04 -26.26
C ASN A 463 4.79 0.04 -25.52
N PRO A 464 4.19 1.22 -25.23
CA PRO A 464 2.86 1.29 -24.65
C PRO A 464 1.83 0.72 -25.62
N LEU A 465 0.89 -0.06 -25.09
CA LEU A 465 -0.18 -0.69 -25.86
C LEU A 465 -1.54 -0.13 -25.38
N GLU A 466 -2.19 0.69 -26.21
CA GLU A 466 -3.59 1.10 -25.96
C GLU A 466 -4.49 -0.10 -26.21
N LEU A 467 -5.19 -0.53 -25.17
CA LEU A 467 -6.15 -1.63 -25.22
C LEU A 467 -7.57 -1.06 -25.18
N ARG A 468 -8.45 -1.66 -25.97
CA ARG A 468 -9.88 -1.33 -25.98
C ARG A 468 -10.65 -2.46 -25.34
N CYS A 469 -11.60 -2.13 -24.49
CA CYS A 469 -12.53 -3.12 -23.92
C CYS A 469 -13.96 -2.67 -24.16
N ARG A 470 -14.87 -3.62 -24.33
CA ARG A 470 -16.31 -3.40 -24.23
C ARG A 470 -16.78 -3.89 -22.87
N ILE A 471 -17.27 -2.99 -22.04
CA ILE A 471 -17.63 -3.26 -20.64
C ILE A 471 -19.04 -2.78 -20.35
N ASP A 472 -19.77 -3.56 -19.57
CA ASP A 472 -21.04 -3.16 -18.97
C ASP A 472 -20.78 -2.31 -17.71
N ASP A 473 -20.78 -0.99 -17.87
CA ASP A 473 -20.46 0.02 -16.85
C ASP A 473 -21.62 0.19 -15.85
N GLN A 474 -21.32 0.19 -14.55
CA GLN A 474 -22.27 0.44 -13.45
C GLN A 474 -21.77 1.52 -12.47
N GLY A 475 -20.74 2.26 -12.86
CA GLY A 475 -20.11 3.32 -12.06
C GLY A 475 -19.27 2.83 -10.89
N GLU A 476 -18.68 3.79 -10.17
CA GLU A 476 -17.73 3.55 -9.08
C GLU A 476 -18.36 2.86 -7.85
N THR A 477 -19.68 2.97 -7.68
CA THR A 477 -20.40 2.31 -6.59
C THR A 477 -20.89 0.91 -6.93
N CYS A 478 -20.84 0.50 -8.21
CA CYS A 478 -21.44 -0.75 -8.71
C CYS A 478 -22.96 -0.86 -8.54
N GLN A 479 -23.65 0.27 -8.33
CA GLN A 479 -25.10 0.32 -8.13
C GLN A 479 -25.81 1.14 -9.21
N GLY A 480 -25.08 1.65 -10.21
CA GLY A 480 -25.64 2.40 -11.31
C GLY A 480 -26.36 1.51 -12.33
N GLU A 481 -27.11 2.15 -13.22
CA GLU A 481 -27.66 1.49 -14.40
C GLU A 481 -26.54 0.85 -15.22
N THR A 482 -26.82 -0.33 -15.79
CA THR A 482 -25.85 -1.06 -16.61
C THR A 482 -25.82 -0.49 -18.02
N ILE A 483 -24.70 0.11 -18.41
CA ILE A 483 -24.52 0.74 -19.72
C ILE A 483 -23.30 0.14 -20.43
N SER A 484 -23.51 -0.50 -21.57
CA SER A 484 -22.39 -1.02 -22.37
C SER A 484 -21.57 0.13 -22.96
N LYS A 485 -20.27 0.19 -22.63
CA LYS A 485 -19.33 1.21 -23.09
C LYS A 485 -18.09 0.59 -23.70
N THR A 486 -17.56 1.24 -24.72
CA THR A 486 -16.19 0.99 -25.18
C THR A 486 -15.25 1.99 -24.54
N VAL A 487 -14.23 1.48 -23.85
CA VAL A 487 -13.21 2.29 -23.18
C VAL A 487 -11.83 1.98 -23.74
N LYS A 488 -10.94 2.96 -23.68
CA LYS A 488 -9.52 2.82 -24.00
C LYS A 488 -8.72 2.94 -22.71
N VAL A 489 -7.76 2.05 -22.53
CA VAL A 489 -6.80 2.05 -21.43
C VAL A 489 -5.41 1.94 -22.01
N GLY A 490 -4.46 2.72 -21.52
CA GLY A 490 -3.06 2.53 -21.89
C GLY A 490 -2.57 3.31 -23.10
N GLY A 491 -3.32 4.32 -23.53
CA GLY A 491 -2.81 5.29 -24.49
C GLY A 491 -1.48 5.88 -24.05
N VAL A 492 -0.68 6.37 -25.01
CA VAL A 492 0.67 6.93 -24.73
C VAL A 492 0.64 7.98 -23.61
N CYS A 493 -0.44 8.77 -23.56
CA CYS A 493 -0.67 9.83 -22.58
C CYS A 493 -1.64 9.46 -21.45
N ASP A 494 -1.98 8.18 -21.29
CA ASP A 494 -2.80 7.70 -20.19
C ASP A 494 -2.05 7.88 -18.85
N THR A 495 -2.65 8.67 -17.96
CA THR A 495 -2.06 9.04 -16.66
C THR A 495 -2.32 8.02 -15.55
N GLN A 496 -3.10 6.98 -15.85
CA GLN A 496 -3.63 6.06 -14.85
C GLN A 496 -2.92 4.70 -14.93
N MET A 497 -3.01 4.01 -16.08
CA MET A 497 -2.31 2.76 -16.31
C MET A 497 -1.84 2.66 -17.76
N ARG A 498 -0.62 2.15 -17.97
CA ARG A 498 -0.08 1.87 -19.30
C ARG A 498 0.36 0.42 -19.40
N PRO A 499 -0.34 -0.43 -20.17
CA PRO A 499 0.14 -1.74 -20.59
C PRO A 499 1.37 -1.56 -21.48
N VAL A 500 2.40 -2.37 -21.28
CA VAL A 500 3.68 -2.23 -21.98
C VAL A 500 4.14 -3.58 -22.52
N THR A 501 4.58 -3.59 -23.78
CA THR A 501 5.20 -4.74 -24.44
C THR A 501 6.69 -4.48 -24.69
N GLY A 502 7.48 -5.52 -24.95
CA GLY A 502 8.86 -5.38 -25.43
C GLY A 502 9.91 -4.94 -24.41
N VAL A 503 9.57 -4.85 -23.12
CA VAL A 503 10.55 -4.68 -22.03
C VAL A 503 11.28 -6.00 -21.83
N LYS A 504 12.61 -5.98 -21.78
CA LYS A 504 13.47 -7.16 -21.61
C LYS A 504 13.93 -7.33 -20.16
#